data_AF-A0A537BIB3-F1
#
_entry.id   AF-A0A537BIB3-F1
#
_cell.length_a   1.000
_cell.length_b   1.000
_cell.length_c   1.000
_cell.angle_alpha   90.00
_cell.angle_beta   90.00
_cell.angle_gamma   90.00
#
_symmetry.space_group_name_H-M   'P 1'
#
loop_
_entity.id
_entity.type
_entity.pdbx_description
1 polymer ?
#
loop_
_entity_poly.entity_id
_entity_poly.type
_entity_poly.pdbx_seq_one_letter_code
_entity_poly.pdbx_strand_id
1 'polypeptide(L)'
;MKAKRPDHVAQMRAEYDFDYSKAVRGKYYKRLLKEGSNVVVMERDVAKAFRASASVNKALRSVLKNKRPRRLTARSPRTRYKARRAG
;
A
#
# COMPACT_ATOMS: atom_id res chain seq x y z
N MET A 1 -3.30 11.67 -53.90
CA MET A 1 -2.31 10.63 -53.50
C MET A 1 -2.38 10.47 -51.98
N LYS A 2 -2.68 9.29 -51.45
CA LYS A 2 -2.73 9.07 -49.98
C LYS A 2 -1.31 8.98 -49.44
N ALA A 3 -0.98 9.80 -48.44
CA ALA A 3 0.31 9.79 -47.78
C ALA A 3 0.57 8.42 -47.13
N LYS A 4 1.76 7.86 -47.34
CA LYS A 4 2.20 6.59 -46.77
C LYS A 4 2.33 6.75 -45.25
N ARG A 5 1.46 6.09 -44.49
CA ARG A 5 1.54 6.10 -43.02
C ARG A 5 2.80 5.34 -42.60
N PRO A 6 3.54 5.81 -41.58
CA PRO A 6 4.75 5.14 -41.13
C PRO A 6 4.46 3.72 -40.59
N ASP A 7 5.35 2.76 -40.88
CA ASP A 7 5.15 1.33 -40.60
C ASP A 7 4.86 1.00 -39.12
N HIS A 8 5.29 1.85 -38.18
CA HIS A 8 5.03 1.71 -36.75
C HIS A 8 3.56 1.93 -36.37
N VAL A 9 2.81 2.70 -37.14
CA VAL A 9 1.36 2.89 -36.93
C VAL A 9 0.58 1.68 -37.46
N ALA A 10 1.12 0.97 -38.46
CA ALA A 10 0.47 -0.21 -39.05
C ALA A 10 0.45 -1.42 -38.10
N GLN A 11 1.35 -1.48 -37.10
CA GLN A 11 1.34 -2.53 -36.08
C GLN A 11 0.34 -2.27 -34.94
N MET A 12 -0.21 -1.06 -34.84
CA MET A 12 -1.22 -0.72 -33.83
C MET A 12 -2.61 -1.13 -34.30
N ARG A 13 -3.48 -1.56 -33.37
CA ARG A 13 -4.89 -1.85 -33.69
C ARG A 13 -5.55 -0.58 -34.19
N ALA A 14 -6.53 -0.73 -35.08
CA ALA A 14 -7.23 0.41 -35.69
C ALA A 14 -7.94 1.32 -34.66
N GLU A 15 -8.25 0.81 -33.46
CA GLU A 15 -8.85 1.60 -32.37
C GLU A 15 -7.87 2.58 -31.71
N TYR A 16 -6.55 2.38 -31.90
CA TYR A 16 -5.52 3.23 -31.29
C TYR A 16 -5.06 4.31 -32.27
N ASP A 17 -5.62 5.52 -32.11
CA ASP A 17 -5.12 6.74 -32.73
C ASP A 17 -4.59 7.68 -31.64
N PHE A 18 -3.27 7.81 -31.54
CA PHE A 18 -2.61 8.61 -30.52
C PHE A 18 -2.16 9.96 -31.09
N ASP A 19 -2.89 11.03 -30.74
CA ASP A 19 -2.46 12.39 -31.00
C ASP A 19 -1.47 12.87 -29.93
N TYR A 20 -0.18 12.81 -30.25
CA TYR A 20 0.89 13.27 -29.37
C TYR A 20 1.16 14.78 -29.45
N SER A 21 0.43 15.56 -30.26
CA SER A 21 0.63 17.01 -30.38
C SER A 21 0.43 17.76 -29.05
N LYS A 22 -0.41 17.22 -28.17
CA LYS A 22 -0.69 17.75 -26.83
C LYS A 22 -0.01 16.94 -25.71
N ALA A 23 0.85 15.98 -26.07
CA ALA A 23 1.50 15.13 -25.08
C ALA A 23 2.56 15.93 -24.29
N VAL A 24 2.51 15.83 -22.96
CA VAL A 24 3.46 16.49 -22.06
C VAL A 24 4.35 15.43 -21.42
N ARG A 25 5.66 15.52 -21.67
CA ARG A 25 6.64 14.61 -21.07
C ARG A 25 6.60 14.77 -19.54
N GLY A 26 6.40 13.66 -18.84
CA GLY A 26 6.43 13.63 -17.37
C GLY A 26 5.24 14.30 -16.69
N LYS A 27 4.06 14.40 -17.34
CA LYS A 27 2.84 15.06 -16.80
C LYS A 27 2.50 14.71 -15.34
N TYR A 28 2.75 13.47 -14.90
CA TYR A 28 2.47 13.00 -13.53
C TYR A 28 3.72 12.61 -12.73
N TYR A 29 4.93 12.88 -13.24
CA TYR A 29 6.18 12.43 -12.62
C TYR A 29 6.37 12.95 -11.19
N LYS A 30 6.16 14.27 -10.98
CA LYS A 30 6.28 14.89 -9.65
C LYS A 30 5.30 14.30 -8.64
N ARG A 31 4.09 13.95 -9.09
CA ARG A 31 3.05 13.33 -8.26
C ARG A 31 3.45 11.91 -7.86
N LEU A 32 3.93 11.10 -8.81
CA LEU A 32 4.41 9.75 -8.54
C LEU A 32 5.63 9.73 -7.61
N LEU A 33 6.57 10.67 -7.75
CA LEU A 33 7.70 10.77 -6.85
C LEU A 33 7.28 11.09 -5.41
N LYS A 34 6.30 11.97 -5.24
CA LYS A 34 5.82 12.41 -3.92
C LYS A 34 4.94 11.35 -3.25
N GLU A 35 4.04 10.73 -4.01
CA GLU A 35 3.11 9.72 -3.50
C GLU A 35 3.75 8.31 -3.43
N GLY A 36 4.88 8.10 -4.12
CA GLY A 36 5.46 6.78 -4.34
C GLY A 36 4.66 5.96 -5.36
N SER A 37 5.22 4.83 -5.80
CA SER A 37 4.47 3.87 -6.61
C SER A 37 3.40 3.20 -5.74
N ASN A 38 2.13 3.51 -5.98
CA ASN A 38 1.00 3.01 -5.18
C ASN A 38 0.56 1.58 -5.56
N VAL A 39 1.44 0.81 -6.20
CA VAL A 39 1.13 -0.55 -6.70
C VAL A 39 1.81 -1.56 -5.79
N VAL A 40 0.99 -2.29 -5.04
CA VAL A 40 1.42 -3.40 -4.19
C VAL A 40 0.78 -4.67 -4.75
N VAL A 41 1.61 -5.61 -5.20
CA VAL A 41 1.14 -6.90 -5.68
C VAL A 41 0.87 -7.79 -4.48
N MET A 42 -0.35 -8.32 -4.38
CA MET A 42 -0.73 -9.31 -3.37
C MET A 42 -0.46 -10.72 -3.88
N GLU A 43 -0.19 -11.64 -2.97
CA GLU A 43 -0.18 -13.06 -3.30
C GLU A 43 -1.55 -13.55 -3.77
N ARG A 44 -1.56 -14.63 -4.56
CA ARG A 44 -2.76 -15.12 -5.27
C ARG A 44 -3.88 -15.55 -4.32
N ASP A 45 -3.53 -16.11 -3.17
CA ASP A 45 -4.44 -16.51 -2.11
C ASP A 45 -5.09 -15.29 -1.43
N VAL A 46 -4.29 -14.27 -1.09
CA VAL A 46 -4.77 -13.02 -0.50
C VAL A 46 -5.66 -12.27 -1.48
N ALA A 47 -5.30 -12.22 -2.77
CA ALA A 47 -6.11 -11.61 -3.81
C ALA A 47 -7.45 -12.34 -4.07
N LYS A 48 -7.50 -13.67 -3.83
CA LYS A 48 -8.76 -14.44 -3.87
C LYS A 48 -9.66 -14.11 -2.69
N ALA A 49 -9.09 -13.94 -1.50
CA ALA A 49 -9.82 -13.60 -0.28
C ALA A 49 -10.30 -12.14 -0.26
N PHE A 50 -9.52 -11.21 -0.81
CA PHE A 50 -9.80 -9.79 -0.80
C PHE A 50 -9.93 -9.23 -2.22
N ARG A 51 -11.18 -8.99 -2.64
CA ARG A 51 -11.51 -8.44 -3.97
C ARG A 51 -11.10 -6.98 -4.16
N ALA A 52 -10.94 -6.21 -3.07
CA ALA A 52 -10.71 -4.76 -3.12
C ALA A 52 -9.70 -4.29 -2.05
N SER A 53 -8.92 -3.26 -2.39
CA SER A 53 -7.91 -2.66 -1.49
C SER A 53 -8.50 -2.12 -0.18
N ALA A 54 -9.73 -1.60 -0.22
CA ALA A 54 -10.43 -1.14 0.98
C ALA A 54 -10.62 -2.26 2.02
N SER A 55 -10.88 -3.49 1.58
CA SER A 55 -11.11 -4.66 2.45
C SER A 55 -9.83 -5.11 3.15
N VAL A 56 -8.71 -5.14 2.43
CA VAL A 56 -7.36 -5.42 2.96
C VAL A 56 -6.98 -4.38 4.01
N ASN A 57 -7.14 -3.10 3.67
CA ASN A 57 -6.76 -2.01 4.57
C ASN A 57 -7.60 -2.00 5.86
N LYS A 58 -8.88 -2.36 5.78
CA LYS A 58 -9.74 -2.52 6.97
C LYS A 58 -9.22 -3.64 7.87
N ALA A 59 -8.87 -4.79 7.29
CA ALA A 59 -8.32 -5.93 8.04
C ALA A 59 -6.98 -5.57 8.72
N LEU A 60 -6.04 -4.98 7.98
CA LEU A 60 -4.73 -4.56 8.52
C LEU A 60 -4.87 -3.54 9.66
N ARG A 61 -5.78 -2.56 9.53
CA ARG A 61 -6.05 -1.60 10.61
C ARG A 61 -6.61 -2.26 11.86
N SER A 62 -7.43 -3.31 11.72
CA SER A 62 -7.93 -4.09 12.86
C SER A 62 -6.79 -4.82 13.57
N VAL A 63 -5.86 -5.42 12.82
CA VAL A 63 -4.65 -6.05 13.40
C VAL A 63 -3.81 -5.03 14.16
N LEU A 64 -3.59 -3.85 13.59
CA LEU A 64 -2.81 -2.78 14.24
C LEU A 64 -3.44 -2.29 15.55
N LYS A 65 -4.77 -2.16 15.61
CA LYS A 65 -5.49 -1.77 16.84
C LYS A 65 -5.35 -2.80 17.95
N ASN A 66 -5.25 -4.09 17.60
CA ASN A 66 -5.17 -5.18 18.55
C ASN A 66 -3.74 -5.51 18.99
N LYS A 67 -2.72 -4.95 18.32
CA LYS A 67 -1.33 -5.01 18.79
C LYS A 67 -1.17 -4.15 20.04
N ARG A 68 -1.52 -4.69 21.21
CA ARG A 68 -1.08 -4.15 22.50
C ARG A 68 0.45 -4.15 22.52
N PRO A 69 1.13 -3.06 22.94
CA PRO A 69 2.55 -3.15 23.23
C PRO A 69 2.72 -4.22 24.30
N ARG A 70 3.47 -5.28 23.98
CA ARG A 70 3.85 -6.30 24.95
C ARG A 70 4.66 -5.58 26.03
N ARG A 71 4.01 -5.18 27.13
CA ARG A 71 4.72 -4.73 28.34
C ARG A 71 5.51 -5.94 28.83
N LEU A 72 6.75 -6.03 28.37
CA LEU A 72 7.74 -6.94 28.91
C LEU A 72 7.99 -6.44 30.34
N THR A 73 7.35 -7.10 31.30
CA THR A 73 7.49 -6.92 32.76
C THR A 73 6.77 -5.70 33.36
N ALA A 74 5.59 -5.93 33.95
CA ALA A 74 5.13 -5.12 35.07
C ALA A 74 5.86 -5.64 36.32
N ARG A 75 6.85 -4.89 36.78
CA ARG A 75 7.64 -5.18 37.98
C ARG A 75 6.69 -5.40 39.17
N SER A 76 6.71 -6.61 39.74
CA SER A 76 5.95 -6.96 40.94
C SER A 76 6.32 -6.00 42.08
N PRO A 77 5.38 -5.23 42.66
CA PRO A 77 5.66 -4.49 43.87
C PRO A 77 5.71 -5.52 45.01
N ARG A 78 6.91 -5.84 45.47
CA ARG A 78 7.11 -6.70 46.65
C ARG A 78 6.26 -6.14 47.78
N THR A 79 5.26 -6.92 48.19
CA THR A 79 4.33 -6.63 49.26
C THR A 79 5.11 -6.26 50.52
N ARG A 80 4.75 -5.12 51.13
CA ARG A 80 5.13 -4.74 52.50
C ARG A 80 4.75 -5.88 53.45
N TYR A 81 5.70 -6.71 53.85
CA TYR A 81 5.50 -7.54 55.03
C TYR A 81 5.78 -6.68 56.27
N LYS A 82 4.72 -6.49 57.07
CA LYS A 82 4.68 -5.69 58.29
C LYS A 82 5.82 -6.07 59.23
N ALA A 83 6.71 -5.11 59.54
CA ALA A 83 7.46 -5.13 60.78
C ALA A 83 6.49 -4.82 61.94
N ARG A 84 5.87 -5.86 62.49
CA ARG A 84 5.23 -5.85 63.82
C ARG A 84 5.66 -7.11 64.56
N ARG A 85 6.74 -7.03 65.34
CA ARG A 85 6.94 -7.69 66.66
C ARG A 85 8.41 -7.72 67.08
N ALA A 86 8.71 -6.98 68.14
CA ALA A 86 9.44 -7.36 69.36
C ALA A 86 9.64 -6.01 70.10
N GLY A 87 9.13 -5.82 71.31
CA GLY A 87 9.35 -6.68 72.46
C GLY A 87 10.51 -6.06 73.21
#